data_AF-A0A349LN38-F1
#
_entry.id   AF-A0A349LN38-F1
#
_cell.length_a   1.000
_cell.length_b   1.000
_cell.length_c   1.000
_cell.angle_alpha   90.00
_cell.angle_beta   90.00
_cell.angle_gamma   90.00
#
_symmetry.space_group_name_H-M   'P 1'
#
loop_
_entity.id
_entity.type
_entity.pdbx_description
1 polymer ?
#
loop_
_entity_poly.entity_id
_entity_poly.type
_entity_poly.pdbx_seq_one_letter_code
_entity_poly.pdbx_strand_id
1 'polypeptide(L)'
;MNFCNLKLSADARGLLADAFGISPDHADFPILRDEFFSNYEKALLVESRLFDGIDHLLVQMDHANLLRGIITNKSERFTKTHYEVNGSSPASRLHCSNHTQSPFCMQQELRISILHNQSMFGNDIRDILAGNAAGMKTVAAAYGYCRCKGASRGLGSGLHHQ
;
A
#
# COMPACT_ATOMS: atom_id res chain seq x y z
N MET A 1 1.14 9.77 20.73
CA MET A 1 2.30 9.35 19.92
C MET A 1 2.09 9.86 18.50
N ASN A 2 3.01 10.65 17.96
CA ASN A 2 2.90 11.23 16.61
C ASN A 2 3.35 10.19 15.57
N PHE A 3 2.40 9.46 14.98
CA PHE A 3 2.66 8.38 14.00
C PHE A 3 3.05 8.86 12.60
N CYS A 4 3.29 10.16 12.38
CA CYS A 4 3.25 10.74 11.04
C CYS A 4 4.41 11.72 10.79
N ASN A 5 5.66 11.23 10.68
CA ASN A 5 6.82 12.06 10.38
C ASN A 5 7.77 11.52 9.30
N LEU A 6 7.52 10.36 8.67
CA LEU A 6 8.36 9.89 7.57
C LEU A 6 7.81 10.32 6.21
N LYS A 7 8.45 11.33 5.62
CA LYS A 7 8.50 11.47 4.15
C LYS A 7 9.53 10.46 3.64
N LEU A 8 9.07 9.28 3.24
CA LEU A 8 9.85 8.40 2.40
C LEU A 8 9.30 8.46 0.98
N SER A 9 10.18 8.68 0.01
CA SER A 9 9.89 8.29 -1.36
C SER A 9 9.66 6.78 -1.39
N ALA A 10 8.49 6.35 -1.84
CA ALA A 10 8.08 4.96 -1.78
C ALA A 10 8.70 4.11 -2.91
N ASP A 11 9.73 4.60 -3.59
CA ASP A 11 10.39 3.92 -4.70
C ASP A 11 11.91 4.14 -4.69
N ALA A 12 12.62 3.27 -5.44
CA ALA A 12 14.08 3.34 -5.56
C ALA A 12 14.55 4.71 -6.09
N ARG A 13 13.75 5.39 -6.92
CA ARG A 13 14.10 6.70 -7.48
C ARG A 13 14.33 7.72 -6.39
N GLY A 14 13.37 7.91 -5.49
CA GLY A 14 13.54 8.90 -4.44
C GLY A 14 14.50 8.42 -3.34
N LEU A 15 14.59 7.12 -3.06
CA LEU A 15 15.52 6.63 -2.04
C LEU A 15 16.97 6.82 -2.48
N LEU A 16 17.25 6.60 -3.76
CA LEU A 16 18.57 6.87 -4.33
C LEU A 16 18.85 8.36 -4.45
N ALA A 17 17.85 9.18 -4.77
CA ALA A 17 18.01 10.63 -4.77
C ALA A 17 18.32 11.17 -3.36
N ASP A 18 17.59 10.69 -2.35
CA ASP A 18 17.78 11.13 -0.96
C ASP A 18 19.12 10.62 -0.37
N ALA A 19 19.54 9.40 -0.71
CA ALA A 19 20.76 8.79 -0.17
C ALA A 19 22.05 9.19 -0.90
N PHE A 20 22.00 9.31 -2.23
CA PHE A 20 23.19 9.51 -3.07
C PHE A 20 23.15 10.80 -3.90
N GLY A 21 22.04 11.56 -3.88
CA GLY A 21 21.89 12.77 -4.69
C GLY A 21 21.77 12.51 -6.18
N ILE A 22 21.49 11.26 -6.60
CA ILE A 22 21.43 10.89 -8.02
C ILE A 22 20.02 10.96 -8.58
N SER A 23 19.88 11.50 -9.79
CA SER A 23 18.62 11.48 -10.54
C SER A 23 18.51 10.21 -11.39
N PRO A 24 17.31 9.87 -11.88
CA PRO A 24 17.12 8.77 -12.84
C PRO A 24 17.93 8.90 -14.13
N ASP A 25 18.37 10.11 -14.49
CA ASP A 25 19.17 10.41 -15.68
C ASP A 25 20.68 10.23 -15.45
N HIS A 26 21.11 9.99 -14.20
CA HIS A 26 22.51 9.75 -13.87
C HIS A 26 22.99 8.40 -14.41
N ALA A 27 24.22 8.34 -14.94
CA ALA A 27 24.76 7.12 -15.55
C ALA A 27 24.80 5.92 -14.59
N ASP A 28 25.08 6.16 -13.30
CA ASP A 28 25.13 5.12 -12.27
C ASP A 28 23.76 4.70 -11.72
N PHE A 29 22.69 5.43 -12.05
CA PHE A 29 21.36 5.16 -11.51
C PHE A 29 20.87 3.72 -11.76
N PRO A 30 21.00 3.13 -12.96
CA PRO A 30 20.55 1.77 -13.20
C PRO A 30 21.27 0.75 -12.32
N ILE A 31 22.59 0.92 -12.13
CA ILE A 31 23.43 0.02 -11.32
C ILE A 31 22.98 0.07 -9.86
N LEU A 32 22.90 1.28 -9.29
CA LEU A 32 22.53 1.47 -7.88
C LEU A 32 21.07 1.07 -7.61
N ARG A 33 20.17 1.25 -8.59
CA ARG A 33 18.79 0.74 -8.51
C ARG A 33 18.76 -0.78 -8.44
N ASP A 34 19.53 -1.47 -9.27
CA ASP A 34 19.52 -2.93 -9.33
C ASP A 34 20.18 -3.55 -8.09
N GLU A 35 21.21 -2.90 -7.55
CA GLU A 35 21.78 -3.23 -6.24
C GLU A 35 20.78 -3.01 -5.12
N PHE A 36 20.10 -1.86 -5.08
CA PHE A 36 19.04 -1.58 -4.12
C PHE A 36 17.95 -2.66 -4.17
N PHE A 37 17.47 -3.03 -5.36
CA PHE A 37 16.46 -4.08 -5.51
C PHE A 37 16.95 -5.44 -5.03
N SER A 38 18.20 -5.79 -5.33
CA SER A 38 18.79 -7.07 -4.89
C SER A 38 18.96 -7.12 -3.37
N ASN A 39 19.35 -6.01 -2.75
CA ASN A 39 19.46 -5.91 -1.29
C ASN A 39 18.08 -5.91 -0.63
N TYR A 40 17.11 -5.20 -1.19
CA TYR A 40 15.74 -5.16 -0.71
C TYR A 40 15.09 -6.54 -0.73
N GLU A 41 15.31 -7.31 -1.80
CA GLU A 41 14.79 -8.68 -1.94
C GLU A 41 15.39 -9.62 -0.89
N LYS A 42 16.71 -9.55 -0.67
CA LYS A 42 17.39 -10.35 0.37
C LYS A 42 16.91 -10.01 1.78
N ALA A 43 16.57 -8.75 2.04
CA ALA A 43 16.12 -8.28 3.34
C ALA A 43 14.59 -8.32 3.50
N LEU A 44 13.84 -8.77 2.49
CA LEU A 44 12.39 -8.57 2.38
C LEU A 44 11.61 -9.10 3.57
N LEU A 45 12.04 -10.23 4.15
CA LEU A 45 11.37 -10.92 5.27
C LEU A 45 12.25 -11.04 6.52
N VAL A 46 13.36 -10.30 6.58
CA VAL A 46 14.27 -10.38 7.74
C VAL A 46 13.63 -9.68 8.96
N GLU A 47 13.22 -8.43 8.78
CA GLU A 47 12.58 -7.62 9.84
C GLU A 47 11.10 -7.31 9.53
N SER A 48 10.62 -7.68 8.34
CA SER A 48 9.24 -7.41 7.93
C SER A 48 8.28 -8.34 8.63
N ARG A 49 7.34 -7.75 9.35
CA ARG A 49 6.22 -8.45 9.99
C ARG A 49 4.91 -7.74 9.73
N LEU A 50 3.80 -8.47 9.87
CA LEU A 50 2.47 -7.86 9.91
C LEU A 50 2.39 -6.87 11.08
N PHE A 51 1.59 -5.81 10.91
CA PHE A 51 1.24 -4.93 12.02
C PHE A 51 0.45 -5.73 13.07
N ASP A 52 0.59 -5.33 14.33
CA ASP A 52 -0.04 -6.01 15.46
C ASP A 52 -1.56 -6.17 15.24
N GLY A 53 -2.04 -7.41 15.37
CA GLY A 53 -3.46 -7.78 15.25
C GLY A 53 -3.96 -8.00 13.82
N ILE A 54 -3.15 -7.73 12.78
CA ILE A 54 -3.54 -8.01 11.39
C ILE A 54 -3.63 -9.51 11.11
N ASP A 55 -2.75 -10.31 11.69
CA ASP A 55 -2.80 -11.77 11.64
C ASP A 55 -4.16 -12.29 12.15
N HIS A 56 -4.59 -11.83 13.33
CA HIS A 56 -5.87 -12.22 13.91
C HIS A 56 -7.06 -11.75 13.05
N LEU A 57 -7.00 -10.52 12.52
CA LEU A 57 -8.03 -10.01 11.61
C LEU A 57 -8.16 -10.87 10.36
N LEU A 58 -7.05 -11.26 9.73
CA LEU A 58 -7.06 -12.09 8.53
C LEU A 58 -7.69 -13.46 8.81
N VAL A 59 -7.38 -14.07 9.95
CA VAL A 59 -8.02 -15.34 10.39
C VAL A 59 -9.53 -15.17 10.57
N GLN A 60 -9.97 -14.09 11.22
CA GLN A 60 -11.40 -13.82 11.39
C GLN A 60 -12.13 -13.61 10.05
N MET A 61 -11.50 -12.93 9.10
CA MET A 61 -12.05 -12.77 7.76
C MET A 61 -12.16 -14.10 7.02
N ASP A 62 -11.16 -14.98 7.14
CA ASP A 62 -11.20 -16.31 6.54
C ASP A 62 -12.32 -17.16 7.15
N HIS A 63 -12.49 -17.15 8.48
CA HIS A 63 -13.59 -17.84 9.16
C HIS A 63 -14.98 -17.31 8.76
N ALA A 64 -15.06 -16.02 8.45
CA ALA A 64 -16.29 -15.39 7.96
C ALA A 64 -16.51 -15.57 6.44
N ASN A 65 -15.62 -16.30 5.75
CA ASN A 65 -15.63 -16.47 4.28
C ASN A 65 -15.67 -15.13 3.52
N LEU A 66 -15.01 -14.09 4.06
CA LEU A 66 -14.95 -12.79 3.42
C LEU A 66 -13.89 -12.82 2.31
N LEU A 67 -14.34 -12.58 1.08
CA LEU A 67 -13.43 -12.36 -0.04
C LEU A 67 -12.62 -11.09 0.20
N ARG A 68 -11.30 -11.19 0.04
CA ARG A 68 -10.37 -10.07 0.19
C ARG A 68 -9.40 -9.97 -0.98
N GLY A 69 -9.07 -8.74 -1.35
CA GLY A 69 -8.07 -8.43 -2.37
C GLY A 69 -6.97 -7.54 -1.79
N ILE A 70 -5.72 -7.79 -2.18
CA ILE A 70 -4.62 -6.85 -1.96
C ILE A 70 -4.31 -6.17 -3.28
N ILE A 71 -4.38 -4.84 -3.29
CA ILE A 71 -3.95 -4.01 -4.42
C ILE A 71 -2.72 -3.23 -3.96
N THR A 72 -1.61 -3.38 -4.67
CA THR A 72 -0.35 -2.70 -4.32
C THR A 72 0.37 -2.17 -5.55
N ASN A 73 1.07 -1.05 -5.36
CA ASN A 73 1.99 -0.47 -6.34
C ASN A 73 3.42 -1.02 -6.19
N LYS A 74 3.63 -1.95 -5.26
CA LYS A 74 4.88 -2.66 -5.08
C LYS A 74 5.05 -3.64 -6.24
N SER A 75 6.23 -3.60 -6.87
CA SER A 75 6.59 -4.51 -7.97
C SER A 75 6.31 -5.95 -7.59
N GLU A 76 5.75 -6.71 -8.53
CA GLU A 76 5.42 -8.13 -8.34
C GLU A 76 6.61 -8.93 -7.79
N ARG A 77 7.83 -8.60 -8.24
CA ARG A 77 9.11 -9.16 -7.75
C ARG A 77 9.18 -9.20 -6.22
N PHE A 78 8.69 -8.17 -5.53
CA PHE A 78 8.76 -8.07 -4.07
C PHE A 78 7.44 -8.39 -3.37
N THR A 79 6.34 -8.42 -4.11
CA THR A 79 5.01 -8.58 -3.51
C THR A 79 4.65 -10.04 -3.35
N LYS A 80 4.98 -10.87 -4.34
CA LYS A 80 4.58 -12.28 -4.38
C LYS A 80 5.04 -13.04 -3.13
N THR A 81 6.32 -12.94 -2.79
CA THR A 81 6.90 -13.61 -1.60
C THR A 81 6.24 -13.13 -0.30
N HIS A 82 5.99 -11.83 -0.15
CA HIS A 82 5.35 -11.32 1.07
C HIS A 82 3.88 -11.75 1.17
N TYR A 83 3.17 -11.83 0.04
CA TYR A 83 1.80 -12.31 -0.01
C TYR A 83 1.71 -13.80 0.33
N GLU A 84 2.58 -14.63 -0.23
CA GLU A 84 2.62 -16.07 0.03
C GLU A 84 2.80 -16.36 1.52
N VAL A 85 3.69 -15.62 2.20
CA VAL A 85 3.98 -15.81 3.62
C VAL A 85 2.90 -15.23 4.54
N ASN A 86 2.39 -14.02 4.25
CA ASN A 86 1.60 -13.26 5.23
C ASN A 86 0.14 -12.99 4.84
N GLY A 87 -0.21 -13.14 3.55
CA GLY A 87 -1.50 -12.67 3.02
C GLY A 87 -2.34 -13.74 2.34
N SER A 88 -1.74 -14.88 2.01
CA SER A 88 -2.38 -15.90 1.19
C SER A 88 -3.38 -16.75 1.99
N SER A 89 -4.56 -16.90 1.41
CA SER A 89 -5.63 -17.80 1.82
C SER A 89 -6.50 -18.15 0.60
N PRO A 90 -7.31 -19.22 0.63
CA PRO A 90 -8.23 -19.56 -0.46
C PRO A 90 -9.21 -18.43 -0.83
N ALA A 91 -9.56 -17.56 0.13
CA ALA A 91 -10.47 -16.43 -0.05
C ALA A 91 -9.78 -15.12 -0.48
N SER A 92 -8.44 -15.14 -0.62
CA SER A 92 -7.64 -13.97 -0.95
C SER A 92 -7.19 -13.93 -2.41
N ARG A 93 -7.08 -12.71 -2.95
CA ARG A 93 -6.52 -12.43 -4.27
C ARG A 93 -5.46 -11.34 -4.15
N LEU A 94 -4.38 -11.47 -4.93
CA LEU A 94 -3.34 -10.46 -5.03
C LEU A 94 -3.39 -9.82 -6.42
N HIS A 95 -3.38 -8.50 -6.46
CA HIS A 95 -3.22 -7.70 -7.67
C HIS A 95 -2.06 -6.72 -7.52
N CYS A 96 -1.05 -6.86 -8.38
CA CYS A 96 0.10 -5.95 -8.40
C CYS A 96 -0.05 -4.98 -9.56
N SER A 97 -0.08 -3.68 -9.29
CA SER A 97 0.01 -2.68 -10.34
C SER A 97 1.48 -2.46 -10.69
N ASN A 98 1.86 -2.82 -11.91
CA ASN A 98 3.18 -2.55 -12.47
C ASN A 98 3.33 -1.09 -12.96
N HIS A 99 2.30 -0.26 -12.78
CA HIS A 99 2.23 1.10 -13.31
C HIS A 99 2.24 2.16 -12.19
N THR A 100 2.51 3.39 -12.61
CA THR A 100 2.70 4.60 -11.81
C THR A 100 1.75 4.68 -10.62
N GLN A 101 2.26 5.16 -9.47
CA GLN A 101 1.53 5.34 -8.20
C GLN A 101 0.43 6.43 -8.26
N SER A 102 -0.39 6.43 -9.31
CA SER A 102 -1.49 7.36 -9.55
C SER A 102 -2.79 6.78 -9.01
N PRO A 103 -3.61 7.57 -8.29
CA PRO A 103 -4.97 7.19 -7.91
C PRO A 103 -5.82 6.69 -9.10
N PHE A 104 -5.57 7.19 -10.31
CA PHE A 104 -6.31 6.79 -11.50
C PHE A 104 -6.06 5.33 -11.89
N CYS A 105 -4.80 4.88 -11.88
CA CYS A 105 -4.47 3.48 -12.16
C CYS A 105 -5.10 2.58 -11.10
N MET A 106 -4.98 2.94 -9.82
CA MET A 106 -5.58 2.17 -8.72
C MET A 106 -7.11 2.13 -8.80
N GLN A 107 -7.76 3.23 -9.20
CA GLN A 107 -9.21 3.26 -9.42
C GLN A 107 -9.64 2.24 -10.48
N GLN A 108 -8.91 2.13 -11.59
CA GLN A 108 -9.25 1.17 -12.65
C GLN A 108 -9.16 -0.27 -12.14
N GLU A 109 -8.12 -0.60 -11.38
CA GLU A 109 -7.98 -1.93 -10.77
C GLU A 109 -9.09 -2.22 -9.75
N LEU A 110 -9.45 -1.22 -8.95
CA LEU A 110 -10.59 -1.32 -8.05
C LEU A 110 -11.87 -1.57 -8.83
N ARG A 111 -12.11 -0.86 -9.94
CA ARG A 111 -13.29 -1.04 -10.81
C ARG A 111 -13.41 -2.43 -11.42
N ILE A 112 -12.30 -3.04 -11.81
CA ILE A 112 -12.26 -4.40 -12.38
C ILE A 112 -12.53 -5.45 -11.29
N SER A 113 -12.11 -5.18 -10.05
CA SER A 113 -12.25 -6.09 -8.92
C SER A 113 -13.57 -5.98 -8.15
N ILE A 114 -14.47 -5.04 -8.52
CA ILE A 114 -15.70 -4.76 -7.76
C ILE A 114 -16.64 -5.96 -7.78
N LEU A 115 -16.82 -6.55 -6.60
CA LEU A 115 -18.08 -7.13 -6.16
C LEU A 115 -18.84 -6.05 -5.38
N HIS A 116 -20.17 -6.04 -5.47
CA HIS A 116 -21.01 -5.06 -4.78
C HIS A 116 -20.71 -5.02 -3.26
N ASN A 117 -20.79 -3.84 -2.63
CA ASN A 117 -20.64 -3.60 -1.18
C ASN A 117 -19.23 -3.78 -0.56
N GLN A 118 -18.16 -3.65 -1.34
CA GLN A 118 -16.80 -3.68 -0.82
C GLN A 118 -16.36 -2.38 -0.12
N SER A 119 -15.41 -2.52 0.80
CA SER A 119 -14.71 -1.40 1.45
C SER A 119 -13.21 -1.48 1.16
N MET A 120 -12.58 -0.34 0.92
CA MET A 120 -11.15 -0.20 0.65
C MET A 120 -10.43 0.30 1.92
N PHE A 121 -9.34 -0.36 2.29
CA PHE A 121 -8.48 0.02 3.39
C PHE A 121 -7.12 0.46 2.83
N GLY A 122 -6.62 1.62 3.24
CA GLY A 122 -5.35 2.14 2.76
C GLY A 122 -4.69 3.08 3.77
N ASN A 123 -3.39 3.32 3.62
CA ASN A 123 -2.62 4.19 4.51
C ASN A 123 -2.11 5.47 3.84
N ASP A 124 -2.25 5.56 2.51
CA ASP A 124 -1.91 6.75 1.73
C ASP A 124 -3.18 7.43 1.23
N ILE A 125 -3.15 8.76 1.13
CA ILE A 125 -4.26 9.55 0.60
C ILE A 125 -4.69 9.08 -0.80
N ARG A 126 -3.76 8.55 -1.59
CA ARG A 126 -4.04 8.03 -2.93
C ARG A 126 -4.95 6.81 -2.91
N ASP A 127 -4.87 5.99 -1.86
CA ASP A 127 -5.75 4.82 -1.68
C ASP A 127 -7.19 5.27 -1.43
N ILE A 128 -7.35 6.31 -0.59
CA ILE A 128 -8.65 6.91 -0.27
C ILE A 128 -9.25 7.58 -1.51
N LEU A 129 -8.44 8.33 -2.25
CA LEU A 129 -8.88 8.96 -3.49
C LEU A 129 -9.30 7.91 -4.55
N ALA A 130 -8.53 6.85 -4.71
CA ALA A 130 -8.83 5.78 -5.65
C ALA A 130 -10.13 5.04 -5.28
N GLY A 131 -10.29 4.67 -3.99
CA GLY A 131 -11.50 4.01 -3.50
C GLY A 131 -12.76 4.86 -3.63
N ASN A 132 -12.68 6.14 -3.26
CA ASN A 132 -13.80 7.07 -3.44
C ASN A 132 -14.16 7.22 -4.92
N ALA A 133 -13.15 7.37 -5.79
CA ALA A 133 -13.36 7.48 -7.22
C ALA A 133 -13.93 6.17 -7.82
N ALA A 134 -13.67 5.01 -7.22
CA ALA A 134 -14.25 3.72 -7.59
C ALA A 134 -15.66 3.50 -7.01
N GLY A 135 -16.18 4.41 -6.17
CA GLY A 135 -17.49 4.30 -5.54
C GLY A 135 -17.54 3.40 -4.30
N MET A 136 -16.37 3.10 -3.70
CA MET A 136 -16.26 2.24 -2.53
C MET A 136 -16.26 3.05 -1.23
N LYS A 137 -16.66 2.42 -0.12
CA LYS A 137 -16.38 2.97 1.21
C LYS A 137 -14.87 2.89 1.47
N THR A 138 -14.27 3.96 2.01
CA THR A 138 -12.83 4.01 2.26
C THR A 138 -12.53 4.16 3.75
N VAL A 139 -11.49 3.48 4.21
CA VAL A 139 -11.02 3.52 5.60
C VAL A 139 -9.51 3.78 5.58
N ALA A 140 -9.09 4.85 6.25
CA ALA A 140 -7.68 5.19 6.40
C ALA A 140 -7.10 4.49 7.63
N ALA A 141 -6.05 3.70 7.41
CA ALA A 141 -5.24 3.15 8.50
C ALA A 141 -4.46 4.28 9.17
N ALA A 142 -4.48 4.32 10.50
CA ALA A 142 -3.74 5.30 11.31
C ALA A 142 -2.26 4.92 11.53
N TYR A 143 -1.75 3.95 10.77
CA TYR A 143 -0.40 3.40 10.86
C TYR A 143 0.21 3.21 9.47
N GLY A 144 1.54 3.08 9.43
CA GLY A 144 2.31 2.91 8.20
C GLY A 144 2.86 4.23 7.63
N TYR A 145 3.10 4.27 6.32
CA TYR A 145 3.80 5.37 5.65
C TYR A 145 2.82 6.46 5.19
N CYS A 146 2.20 7.15 6.14
CA CYS A 146 1.25 8.21 5.86
C CYS A 146 1.97 9.51 5.45
N ARG A 147 1.73 10.01 4.24
CA ARG A 147 2.24 11.31 3.78
C ARG A 147 1.38 12.46 4.32
N CYS A 148 1.66 12.94 5.53
CA CYS A 148 1.06 14.20 6.00
C CYS A 148 1.84 15.40 5.45
N LYS A 149 1.24 16.15 4.52
CA LYS A 149 1.48 17.59 4.39
C LYS A 149 0.15 18.28 4.68
N GLY A 150 0.04 18.92 5.84
CA GLY A 150 -0.96 19.95 6.14
C GLY A 150 -2.40 19.63 5.75
N ALA A 151 -3.06 18.73 6.47
CA ALA A 151 -4.52 18.70 6.56
C ALA A 151 -4.91 18.59 8.04
N SER A 152 -4.48 19.56 8.85
CA SER A 152 -5.18 19.84 10.10
C SER A 152 -6.52 20.49 9.76
N ARG A 153 -7.61 19.82 10.15
CA ARG A 153 -9.04 20.18 10.07
C ARG A 153 -9.75 19.72 8.79
N GLY A 154 -10.52 18.63 8.89
CA GLY A 154 -11.57 18.34 7.90
C GLY A 154 -12.10 16.92 7.81
N LEU A 155 -11.50 15.91 8.45
CA LEU A 155 -12.00 14.53 8.38
C LEU A 155 -12.25 13.98 9.79
N GLY A 156 -13.28 14.51 10.42
CA GLY A 156 -13.81 14.06 11.69
C GLY A 156 -15.24 14.57 11.87
N SER A 157 -16.12 13.68 12.30
CA SER A 157 -17.54 13.85 12.62
C SER A 157 -18.52 14.09 11.46
N GLY A 158 -19.20 13.00 11.10
CA GLY A 158 -20.45 13.01 10.33
C GLY A 158 -21.34 11.82 10.72
N LEU A 159 -21.44 11.52 12.03
CA LEU A 159 -22.54 10.72 12.58
C LEU A 159 -23.57 11.72 13.13
N HIS A 160 -24.52 12.13 12.30
CA HIS A 160 -25.74 12.74 12.79
C HIS A 160 -26.75 11.62 13.06
N HIS A 161 -26.91 11.30 14.34
CA HIS A 161 -28.21 10.90 14.85
C HIS A 161 -29.14 12.11 14.73
N GLN A 162 -30.17 11.98 13.90
CA GLN A 162 -31.56 12.28 14.25
C GLN A 162 -32.43 11.21 13.58
#